data_AF-A0A5B7D0G3-F1
#
_entry.id   AF-A0A5B7D0G3-F1
#
_cell.length_a   1.000
_cell.length_b   1.000
_cell.length_c   1.000
_cell.angle_alpha   90.00
_cell.angle_beta   90.00
_cell.angle_gamma   90.00
#
_symmetry.space_group_name_H-M   'P 1'
#
loop_
_entity.id
_entity.type
_entity.pdbx_description
1 polymer ?
#
loop_
_entity_poly.entity_id
_entity_poly.type
_entity_poly.pdbx_seq_one_letter_code
_entity_poly.pdbx_strand_id
1 'polypeptide(L)' 'MGISRDHWHKRRATGGKRTQPRKKRKFELGRPAANTKLGPQRIHTVRTRGGNKKYRALRLDTGNFAWGSEGR' A
#
# COMPACT_ATOMS: atom_id res chain seq x y z
N MET A 1 14.86 -7.66 0.23
CA MET A 1 13.42 -7.86 0.52
C MET A 1 12.95 -6.71 1.41
N GLY A 2 11.94 -5.95 0.98
CA GLY A 2 11.61 -4.64 1.58
C GLY A 2 10.72 -4.69 2.83
N ILE A 3 9.77 -3.76 2.88
CA ILE A 3 8.71 -3.69 3.90
C ILE A 3 7.93 -5.00 3.88
N SER A 4 7.61 -5.54 5.06
CA SER A 4 6.87 -6.79 5.22
C SER A 4 5.58 -6.54 5.98
N ARG A 5 4.55 -7.36 5.71
CA ARG A 5 3.23 -7.31 6.37
C ARG A 5 3.07 -8.37 7.46
N ASP A 6 4.12 -9.14 7.75
CA ASP A 6 4.10 -10.11 8.83
C ASP A 6 4.20 -9.43 10.21
N HIS A 7 3.91 -10.17 11.27
CA HIS A 7 3.96 -9.66 12.64
C HIS A 7 5.11 -10.28 13.47
N TRP A 8 5.95 -11.14 12.88
CA TRP A 8 6.99 -11.88 13.63
C TRP A 8 8.03 -10.96 14.23
N HIS A 9 8.24 -9.80 13.63
CA HIS A 9 9.11 -8.74 14.14
C HIS A 9 8.48 -7.89 15.25
N LYS A 10 7.21 -8.13 15.63
CA LYS A 10 6.52 -7.48 16.75
C LYS A 10 6.52 -8.38 17.99
N ARG A 11 6.26 -7.81 19.16
CA ARG A 11 6.13 -8.56 20.43
C ARG A 11 4.82 -9.34 20.50
N ARG A 12 4.73 -10.29 21.42
CA ARG A 12 3.45 -10.94 21.80
C ARG A 12 2.60 -9.96 22.61
N ALA A 13 1.31 -10.26 22.76
CA ALA A 13 0.43 -9.48 23.63
C ALA A 13 0.96 -9.44 25.09
N THR A 14 1.61 -10.52 25.53
CA THR A 14 2.28 -10.64 26.83
C THR A 14 3.63 -9.91 26.90
N GLY A 15 4.07 -9.21 25.85
CA GLY A 15 5.36 -8.50 25.81
C GLY A 15 6.58 -9.38 25.50
N GLY A 16 6.43 -10.70 25.44
CA GLY A 16 7.49 -11.64 25.08
C GLY A 16 8.03 -11.44 23.65
N LYS A 17 9.36 -11.58 23.47
CA LYS A 17 10.01 -11.53 22.16
C LYS A 17 9.62 -12.76 21.34
N ARG A 18 9.27 -12.56 20.06
CA ARG A 18 9.01 -13.66 19.12
C ARG A 18 10.32 -14.05 18.44
N THR A 19 10.58 -15.35 18.35
CA THR A 19 11.64 -15.89 17.50
C THR A 19 11.18 -15.86 16.05
N GLN A 20 12.08 -15.54 15.13
CA GLN A 20 11.75 -15.45 13.71
C GLN A 20 11.98 -16.81 13.05
N PRO A 21 10.92 -17.53 12.62
CA PRO A 21 11.06 -18.92 12.16
C PRO A 21 11.67 -19.02 10.75
N ARG A 22 11.69 -17.92 10.00
CA ARG A 22 12.09 -17.90 8.59
C ARG A 22 12.47 -16.50 8.13
N LYS A 23 13.18 -16.44 7.00
CA LYS A 23 13.40 -15.18 6.25
C LYS A 23 12.07 -14.63 5.72
N LYS A 24 12.02 -13.31 5.49
CA LYS A 24 10.87 -12.63 4.85
C LYS A 24 10.45 -13.35 3.56
N ARG A 25 9.18 -13.29 3.17
CA ARG A 25 8.66 -13.94 1.96
C ARG A 25 8.00 -12.98 0.97
N LYS A 26 8.06 -13.30 -0.33
CA LYS A 26 7.48 -12.48 -1.41
C LYS A 26 5.97 -12.27 -1.25
N PHE A 27 5.27 -13.19 -0.59
CA PHE A 27 3.84 -13.07 -0.36
C PHE A 27 3.46 -12.12 0.80
N GLU A 28 4.42 -11.70 1.62
CA GLU A 28 4.20 -10.69 2.68
C GLU A 28 4.69 -9.31 2.26
N LEU A 29 5.17 -9.16 1.01
CA LEU A 29 5.79 -7.94 0.52
C LEU A 29 4.84 -6.73 0.58
N GLY A 30 5.24 -5.72 1.35
CA GLY A 30 4.70 -4.37 1.31
C GLY A 30 5.38 -3.51 0.25
N ARG A 31 4.86 -2.30 0.05
CA ARG A 31 5.42 -1.29 -0.87
C ARG A 31 5.38 0.07 -0.16
N PRO A 32 6.30 1.00 -0.49
CA PRO A 32 6.24 2.35 0.06
C PRO A 32 4.90 3.02 -0.28
N ALA A 33 4.47 3.97 0.56
CA ALA A 33 3.31 4.81 0.30
C ALA A 33 3.54 5.67 -0.95
N ALA A 34 2.46 6.07 -1.62
CA ALA A 34 2.56 6.90 -2.83
C ALA A 34 2.73 8.40 -2.51
N ASN A 35 2.25 8.85 -1.34
CA ASN A 35 2.32 10.25 -0.88
C ASN A 35 1.89 11.24 -1.97
N THR A 36 0.69 11.04 -2.51
CA THR A 36 0.07 11.85 -3.56
C THR A 36 0.03 13.33 -3.18
N LYS A 37 0.43 14.21 -4.11
CA LYS A 37 0.39 15.67 -3.97
C LYS A 37 -0.49 16.31 -5.04
N LEU A 38 -0.87 17.57 -4.85
CA LEU A 38 -1.51 18.36 -5.92
C LEU A 38 -0.49 18.71 -7.02
N GLY A 39 -0.95 18.73 -8.27
CA GLY A 39 -0.15 19.12 -9.43
C GLY A 39 -0.48 18.31 -10.69
N PRO A 40 0.23 18.54 -11.80
CA PRO A 40 -0.09 17.92 -13.08
C PRO A 40 -0.06 16.40 -12.99
N GLN A 41 -1.04 15.76 -13.63
CA GLN A 41 -1.28 14.33 -13.54
C GLN A 41 0.01 13.51 -13.77
N ARG A 42 0.37 12.69 -12.79
CA ARG A 42 1.48 11.74 -12.88
C ARG A 42 1.11 10.45 -12.17
N ILE A 43 0.96 9.38 -12.95
CA ILE A 43 0.53 8.08 -12.46
C ILE A 43 1.58 7.03 -12.82
N HIS A 44 1.99 6.22 -11.83
CA HIS A 44 2.87 5.08 -12.02
C HIS A 44 2.09 3.77 -12.00
N THR A 45 2.26 2.97 -13.03
CA THR A 45 1.65 1.64 -13.11
C THR A 45 2.52 0.62 -12.40
N VAL A 46 1.96 -0.06 -11.38
CA VAL A 46 2.69 -1.07 -10.60
C VAL A 46 2.08 -2.45 -10.80
N ARG A 47 2.86 -3.40 -11.31
CA ARG A 47 2.47 -4.82 -11.35
C ARG A 47 2.34 -5.38 -9.93
N THR A 48 1.25 -6.08 -9.66
CA THR A 48 0.94 -6.69 -8.37
C THR A 48 0.80 -8.21 -8.49
N ARG A 49 0.49 -8.89 -7.36
CA ARG A 49 0.27 -10.34 -7.35
C ARG A 49 -0.94 -10.67 -8.22
N GLY A 50 -0.89 -11.81 -8.91
CA GLY A 50 -1.97 -12.23 -9.81
C GLY A 50 -1.95 -11.51 -11.16
N GLY A 51 -0.91 -10.74 -11.48
CA GLY A 51 -0.77 -10.08 -12.79
C GLY A 51 -1.47 -8.72 -12.92
N ASN A 52 -2.34 -8.38 -11.97
CA ASN A 52 -3.06 -7.10 -11.95
C ASN A 52 -2.13 -5.89 -11.86
N LYS A 53 -2.58 -4.76 -12.43
CA LYS A 53 -1.91 -3.46 -12.35
C LYS A 53 -2.63 -2.59 -11.33
N LYS A 54 -1.88 -2.00 -10.40
CA LYS A 54 -2.38 -0.91 -9.54
C LYS A 54 -1.78 0.41 -10.01
N TYR A 55 -2.64 1.38 -10.29
CA TYR A 55 -2.25 2.73 -10.68
C TYR A 55 -1.99 3.54 -9.41
N ARG A 56 -0.75 3.98 -9.24
CA ARG A 56 -0.35 4.82 -8.11
C ARG A 56 -0.17 6.24 -8.59
N ALA A 57 -1.13 7.09 -8.27
CA ALA A 57 -0.97 8.52 -8.45
C ALA A 57 0.20 9.03 -7.59
N LEU A 58 1.00 9.95 -8.15
CA LEU A 58 1.97 10.75 -7.41
C LEU A 58 1.52 12.21 -7.38
N ARG A 59 0.90 12.69 -8.47
CA ARG A 59 0.29 14.00 -8.58
C ARG A 59 -1.04 13.92 -9.35
N LEU A 60 -2.04 14.68 -8.90
CA LEU A 60 -3.33 14.87 -9.54
C LEU A 60 -3.77 16.33 -9.36
N ASP A 61 -4.42 16.88 -10.38
CA ASP A 61 -4.96 18.24 -10.45
C ASP A 61 -6.49 18.25 -10.54
N THR A 62 -7.07 17.14 -10.99
CA THR A 62 -8.50 16.96 -11.22
C THR A 62 -9.03 15.76 -10.44
N GLY A 63 -10.33 15.78 -10.14
CA GLY A 63 -11.05 14.71 -9.46
C GLY A 63 -12.51 14.70 -9.88
N ASN A 64 -13.15 13.54 -9.82
CA ASN A 64 -14.61 13.45 -9.99
C ASN A 64 -15.27 13.70 -8.63
N PHE A 65 -16.02 14.79 -8.51
CA PHE A 65 -16.76 15.17 -7.30
C PHE A 65 -18.25 15.06 -7.60
N ALA A 66 -19.01 14.47 -6.67
CA ALA A 66 -20.45 14.29 -6.81
C ALA A 66 -21.16 14.90 -5.60
N TRP A 67 -22.28 15.57 -5.84
CA TRP A 67 -23.14 16.07 -4.77
C TRP A 67 -24.15 15.00 -4.39
N GLY A 68 -23.83 14.23 -3.35
CA GLY A 68 -24.61 13.05 -2.95
C GLY A 68 -26.07 13.31 -2.59
N SER A 69 -26.43 14.53 -2.13
CA SER A 69 -27.82 14.88 -1.84
C SER A 69 -28.64 15.26 -3.06
N GLU A 70 -28.00 15.55 -4.19
CA GLU A 70 -28.67 15.89 -5.46
C GLU A 70 -28.64 14.73 -6.47
N GLY A 71 -27.94 13.64 -6.13
CA GLY A 71 -27.92 12.41 -6.92
C GLY A 71 -29.23 11.64 -6.76
N ARG A 72 -30.03 11.60 -7.82
CA ARG A 72 -31.12 10.63 -7.97
C ARG A 72 -30.61 9.22 -8.21
#